data_AF-A0A7W0PPF4-F1
#
_entry.id   AF-A0A7W0PPF4-F1
#
_cell.length_a   1.000
_cell.length_b   1.000
_cell.length_c   1.000
_cell.angle_alpha   90.00
_cell.angle_beta   90.00
_cell.angle_gamma   90.00
#
_symmetry.space_group_name_H-M   'P 1'
#
loop_
_entity.id
_entity.type
_entity.pdbx_description
1 polymer ?
#
loop_
_entity_poly.entity_id
_entity_poly.type
_entity_poly.pdbx_seq_one_letter_code
_entity_poly.pdbx_strand_id
1 'polypeptide(L)'
;MSIESRSNRVRLTASSWILTACMVGVALVWSIQYPFWPNRESLLDQGKLVDYSWLAFTTWAIGLAMWLWVMLTLLPQFRGHTFSEYRVLISLPTAAIYASFTAMYPTNAIDVYIYAARSRLFTYYGENPNAAQPIVYWDSDPYMRFASREWADNLSPYGPVWNQLAAPLTWIGGESIGAAVIGFKLMSVVSAIAIAWFIYAIVCECYP
;
A
#
# COMPACT_ATOMS: atom_id res chain seq x y z
N MET A 1 -21.15 -39.44 -30.11
CA MET A 1 -21.11 -38.17 -29.36
C MET A 1 -20.38 -38.47 -28.06
N SER A 2 -19.05 -38.32 -28.06
CA SER A 2 -18.16 -38.84 -27.02
C SER A 2 -18.21 -37.98 -25.76
N ILE A 3 -18.20 -38.67 -24.63
CA ILE A 3 -18.06 -38.15 -23.26
C ILE A 3 -16.58 -37.75 -23.08
N GLU A 4 -16.16 -36.68 -23.76
CA GLU A 4 -14.86 -36.02 -23.56
C GLU A 4 -15.00 -34.63 -22.94
N SER A 5 -16.21 -34.26 -22.50
CA SER A 5 -16.41 -33.04 -21.72
C SER A 5 -16.06 -33.29 -20.26
N ARG A 6 -15.08 -32.53 -19.74
CA ARG A 6 -14.67 -32.36 -18.33
C ARG A 6 -13.34 -33.03 -17.92
N SER A 7 -12.25 -32.61 -18.58
CA SER A 7 -10.92 -32.63 -17.94
C SER A 7 -10.03 -31.43 -18.35
N ASN A 8 -10.61 -30.29 -18.72
CA ASN A 8 -9.86 -29.03 -18.77
C ASN A 8 -9.77 -28.42 -17.36
N ARG A 9 -9.15 -29.16 -16.43
CA ARG A 9 -8.61 -28.51 -15.24
C ARG A 9 -7.47 -27.64 -15.74
N VAL A 10 -7.60 -26.32 -15.62
CA VAL A 10 -6.49 -25.38 -15.79
C VAL A 10 -5.28 -25.96 -15.07
N ARG A 11 -4.26 -26.35 -15.85
CA ARG A 11 -2.99 -26.77 -15.27
C ARG A 11 -2.28 -25.49 -14.87
N LEU A 12 -2.40 -25.14 -13.58
CA LEU A 12 -1.45 -24.24 -12.95
C LEU A 12 -0.06 -24.76 -13.28
N THR A 13 0.68 -24.04 -14.10
CA THR A 13 2.01 -24.47 -14.50
C THR A 13 2.95 -24.21 -13.34
N ALA A 14 4.00 -25.04 -13.21
CA ALA A 14 5.09 -24.75 -12.28
C ALA A 14 5.67 -23.34 -12.51
N SER A 15 5.67 -22.88 -13.77
CA SER A 15 6.11 -21.53 -14.12
C SER A 15 5.26 -20.42 -13.48
N SER A 16 3.92 -20.51 -13.45
CA SER A 16 3.10 -19.44 -12.84
C SER A 16 3.35 -19.34 -11.32
N TRP A 17 3.55 -20.48 -10.65
CA TRP A 17 3.90 -20.51 -9.23
C TRP A 17 5.28 -19.92 -8.95
N ILE A 18 6.28 -20.26 -9.77
CA ILE A 18 7.64 -19.68 -9.65
C ILE A 18 7.58 -18.17 -9.85
N LEU A 19 6.87 -17.70 -10.88
CA LEU A 19 6.73 -16.28 -11.20
C LEU A 19 6.07 -15.49 -10.05
N THR A 20 4.98 -16.00 -9.49
CA THR A 20 4.30 -15.35 -8.37
C THR A 20 5.13 -15.40 -7.08
N ALA A 21 5.82 -16.51 -6.80
CA ALA A 21 6.76 -16.61 -5.68
C ALA A 21 7.93 -15.62 -5.81
N CYS A 22 8.41 -15.40 -7.03
CA CYS A 22 9.40 -14.38 -7.36
C CYS A 22 8.94 -12.97 -6.97
N MET A 23 7.68 -12.61 -7.23
CA MET A 23 7.13 -11.31 -6.79
C MET A 23 7.07 -11.19 -5.26
N VAL A 24 6.64 -12.26 -4.57
CA VAL A 24 6.61 -12.32 -3.10
C VAL A 24 8.03 -12.16 -2.53
N GLY A 25 9.01 -12.83 -3.14
CA GLY A 25 10.42 -12.72 -2.75
C GLY A 25 10.94 -11.29 -2.82
N VAL A 26 10.65 -10.57 -3.89
CA VAL A 26 10.98 -9.13 -4.02
C VAL A 26 10.28 -8.30 -2.94
N ALA A 27 8.98 -8.56 -2.67
CA ALA A 27 8.25 -7.86 -1.60
C ALA A 27 8.91 -8.05 -0.22
N LEU A 28 9.35 -9.29 0.06
CA LEU A 28 10.04 -9.63 1.31
C LEU A 28 11.40 -8.93 1.39
N VAL A 29 12.19 -8.95 0.33
CA VAL A 29 13.47 -8.23 0.27
C VAL A 29 13.28 -6.75 0.56
N TRP A 30 12.30 -6.10 -0.07
CA TRP A 30 12.00 -4.69 0.22
C TRP A 30 11.52 -4.46 1.65
N SER A 31 10.69 -5.36 2.20
CA SER A 31 10.25 -5.24 3.61
C SER A 31 11.40 -5.34 4.62
N ILE A 32 12.41 -6.14 4.31
CA ILE A 32 13.63 -6.29 5.12
C ILE A 32 14.52 -5.06 4.95
N GLN A 33 14.68 -4.59 3.71
CA GLN A 33 15.53 -3.45 3.36
C GLN A 33 14.97 -2.13 3.88
N TYR A 34 13.64 -1.99 3.97
CA TYR A 34 12.94 -0.81 4.43
C TYR A 34 12.03 -1.18 5.60
N PRO A 35 12.56 -1.49 6.80
CA PRO A 35 11.76 -2.01 7.89
C PRO A 35 10.92 -0.90 8.53
N PHE A 36 9.62 -1.12 8.69
CA PHE A 36 8.73 -0.14 9.32
C PHE A 36 9.03 0.03 10.81
N TRP A 37 9.19 -1.08 11.54
CA TRP A 37 9.08 -1.04 13.00
C TRP A 37 10.15 -0.23 13.74
N PRO A 38 11.43 -0.30 13.35
CA PRO A 38 12.48 0.56 13.91
C PRO A 38 12.31 2.03 13.54
N ASN A 39 11.61 2.33 12.45
CA ASN A 39 11.54 3.67 11.85
C ASN A 39 10.17 4.35 12.01
N ARG A 40 9.21 3.69 12.67
CA ARG A 40 7.78 4.07 12.69
C ARG A 40 7.48 5.49 13.21
N GLU A 41 8.34 6.04 14.07
CA GLU A 41 8.20 7.38 14.66
C GLU A 41 9.10 8.41 13.97
N SER A 42 9.63 8.09 12.79
CA SER A 42 10.57 8.93 12.06
C SER A 42 10.01 9.28 10.69
N LEU A 43 10.22 10.52 10.25
CA LEU A 43 9.93 10.95 8.88
C LEU A 43 11.21 10.79 8.03
N LEU A 44 11.31 9.68 7.31
CA LEU A 44 12.47 9.34 6.48
C LEU A 44 12.04 9.13 5.04
N ASP A 45 12.83 9.65 4.10
CA ASP A 45 12.72 9.27 2.70
C ASP A 45 13.44 7.93 2.44
N GLN A 46 13.20 7.35 1.26
CA GLN A 46 13.80 6.09 0.86
C GLN A 46 15.34 6.12 0.92
N GLY A 47 15.97 7.24 0.59
CA GLY A 47 17.42 7.40 0.58
C GLY A 47 18.01 7.34 1.99
N LYS A 48 17.44 8.11 2.93
CA LYS A 48 17.87 8.13 4.33
C LYS A 48 17.78 6.79 5.03
N LEU A 49 16.77 5.97 4.72
CA LEU A 49 16.61 4.64 5.32
C LEU A 49 17.75 3.67 4.99
N VAL A 50 18.41 3.86 3.85
CA VAL A 50 19.47 2.98 3.34
C VAL A 50 20.78 3.72 3.15
N ASP A 51 20.93 4.88 3.80
CA ASP A 51 22.10 5.76 3.71
C ASP A 51 22.57 6.01 2.27
N TYR A 52 21.61 6.27 1.38
CA TYR A 52 21.83 6.52 -0.05
C TYR A 52 22.65 5.42 -0.77
N SER A 53 22.56 4.18 -0.30
CA SER A 53 23.28 3.04 -0.86
C SER A 53 22.89 2.76 -2.32
N TRP A 54 23.90 2.71 -3.20
CA TRP A 54 23.74 2.29 -4.59
C TRP A 54 23.22 0.84 -4.71
N LEU A 55 23.66 -0.05 -3.82
CA LEU A 55 23.16 -1.41 -3.78
C LEU A 55 21.67 -1.43 -3.46
N ALA A 56 21.24 -0.61 -2.50
CA ALA A 56 19.83 -0.50 -2.13
C ALA A 56 18.97 0.00 -3.31
N PHE A 57 19.46 1.02 -4.02
CA PHE A 57 18.80 1.57 -5.20
C PHE A 57 18.70 0.54 -6.35
N THR A 58 19.79 -0.17 -6.66
CA THR A 58 19.78 -1.18 -7.74
C THR A 58 18.87 -2.36 -7.40
N THR A 59 18.86 -2.80 -6.15
CA THR A 59 17.95 -3.87 -5.68
C THR A 59 16.49 -3.43 -5.82
N TRP A 60 16.18 -2.17 -5.52
CA TRP A 60 14.86 -1.58 -5.74
C TRP A 60 14.49 -1.53 -7.23
N ALA A 61 15.36 -1.00 -8.08
CA ALA A 61 15.10 -0.88 -9.52
C ALA A 61 14.93 -2.25 -10.21
N ILE A 62 15.78 -3.22 -9.89
CA ILE A 62 15.70 -4.59 -10.41
C ILE A 62 14.41 -5.26 -9.92
N GLY A 63 14.06 -5.11 -8.65
CA GLY A 63 12.82 -5.66 -8.09
C GLY A 63 11.58 -5.11 -8.82
N LEU A 64 11.54 -3.81 -9.12
CA LEU A 64 10.45 -3.18 -9.85
C LEU A 64 10.37 -3.67 -11.30
N ALA A 65 11.51 -3.73 -11.99
CA ALA A 65 11.57 -4.26 -13.36
C ALA A 65 11.13 -5.73 -13.42
N MET A 66 11.55 -6.53 -12.44
CA MET A 66 11.16 -7.93 -12.29
C MET A 66 9.66 -8.08 -12.03
N TRP A 67 9.07 -7.25 -11.17
CA TRP A 67 7.62 -7.22 -10.95
C TRP A 67 6.84 -6.93 -12.22
N LEU A 68 7.23 -5.89 -12.97
CA LEU A 68 6.60 -5.55 -14.24
C LEU A 68 6.74 -6.69 -15.26
N TRP A 69 7.93 -7.27 -15.37
CA TRP A 69 8.18 -8.41 -16.26
C TRP A 69 7.34 -9.63 -15.90
N VAL A 70 7.23 -9.98 -14.61
CA VAL A 70 6.37 -11.09 -14.15
C VAL A 70 4.90 -10.80 -14.49
N MET A 71 4.39 -9.61 -14.19
CA MET A 71 3.01 -9.24 -14.49
C MET A 71 2.72 -9.40 -15.99
N LEU A 72 3.59 -8.86 -16.86
CA LEU A 72 3.44 -8.97 -18.31
C LEU A 72 3.52 -10.42 -18.81
N THR A 73 4.33 -11.27 -18.17
CA THR A 73 4.48 -12.68 -18.53
C THR A 73 3.28 -13.53 -18.08
N LEU A 74 2.63 -13.17 -16.97
CA LEU A 74 1.44 -13.86 -16.46
C LEU A 74 0.16 -13.46 -17.21
N LEU A 75 0.06 -12.24 -17.72
CA LEU A 75 -1.17 -11.74 -18.39
C LEU A 75 -1.72 -12.68 -19.48
N PRO A 76 -0.91 -13.20 -20.44
CA PRO A 76 -1.42 -14.12 -21.46
C PRO A 76 -1.92 -15.44 -20.88
N GLN A 77 -1.39 -15.88 -19.74
CA GLN A 77 -1.77 -17.15 -19.10
C GLN A 77 -3.15 -17.08 -18.46
N PHE A 78 -3.64 -15.88 -18.11
CA PHE A 78 -4.96 -15.69 -17.54
C PHE A 78 -6.05 -15.38 -18.58
N ARG A 79 -5.68 -15.19 -19.86
CA ARG A 79 -6.65 -14.86 -20.91
C ARG A 79 -7.59 -16.04 -21.18
N GLY A 80 -8.89 -15.75 -21.27
CA GLY A 80 -9.91 -16.76 -21.55
C GLY A 80 -10.24 -17.65 -20.36
N HIS A 81 -9.71 -17.33 -19.17
CA HIS A 81 -9.94 -18.07 -17.95
C HIS A 81 -10.67 -17.24 -16.90
N THR A 82 -11.32 -17.93 -15.97
CA THR A 82 -12.10 -17.37 -14.87
C THR A 82 -11.23 -17.21 -13.61
N PHE A 83 -11.59 -16.26 -12.74
CA PHE A 83 -10.92 -16.10 -11.45
C PHE A 83 -10.96 -17.38 -10.60
N SER A 84 -12.07 -18.14 -10.64
CA SER A 84 -12.20 -19.40 -9.88
C SER A 84 -11.12 -20.43 -10.19
N GLU A 85 -10.59 -20.44 -11.42
CA GLU A 85 -9.54 -21.37 -11.84
C GLU A 85 -8.16 -21.02 -11.26
N TYR A 86 -7.90 -19.72 -11.04
CA TYR A 86 -6.62 -19.21 -10.55
C TYR A 86 -6.67 -18.61 -9.15
N ARG A 87 -7.80 -18.73 -8.45
CA ARG A 87 -8.07 -18.04 -7.17
C ARG A 87 -6.95 -18.21 -6.16
N VAL A 88 -6.37 -19.41 -6.04
CA VAL A 88 -5.30 -19.69 -5.06
C VAL A 88 -3.98 -19.07 -5.52
N LEU A 89 -3.64 -19.23 -6.82
CA LEU A 89 -2.44 -18.64 -7.42
C LEU A 89 -2.43 -17.11 -7.34
N ILE A 90 -3.59 -16.47 -7.38
CA ILE A 90 -3.70 -15.02 -7.27
C ILE A 90 -3.78 -14.61 -5.79
N SER A 91 -4.75 -15.15 -5.05
CA SER A 91 -5.06 -14.65 -3.70
C SER A 91 -3.94 -14.89 -2.70
N LEU A 92 -3.25 -16.04 -2.76
CA LEU A 92 -2.21 -16.37 -1.78
C LEU A 92 -0.96 -15.49 -1.96
N PRO A 93 -0.35 -15.35 -3.16
CA PRO A 93 0.73 -14.41 -3.39
C PRO A 93 0.33 -12.95 -3.14
N THR A 94 -0.89 -12.53 -3.53
CA THR A 94 -1.39 -11.18 -3.22
C THR A 94 -1.43 -10.94 -1.71
N ALA A 95 -1.99 -11.88 -0.93
CA ALA A 95 -2.02 -11.77 0.53
C ALA A 95 -0.61 -11.70 1.13
N ALA A 96 0.33 -12.52 0.64
CA ALA A 96 1.72 -12.49 1.08
C ALA A 96 2.39 -11.15 0.76
N ILE A 97 2.15 -10.58 -0.42
CA ILE A 97 2.67 -9.25 -0.82
C ILE A 97 2.12 -8.16 0.12
N TYR A 98 0.81 -8.13 0.37
CA TYR A 98 0.21 -7.16 1.28
C TYR A 98 0.73 -7.30 2.72
N ALA A 99 0.95 -8.54 3.19
CA ALA A 99 1.57 -8.79 4.48
C ALA A 99 2.99 -8.22 4.55
N SER A 100 3.82 -8.46 3.53
CA SER A 100 5.17 -7.91 3.42
C SER A 100 5.16 -6.37 3.41
N PHE A 101 4.25 -5.75 2.65
CA PHE A 101 4.12 -4.30 2.58
C PHE A 101 3.56 -3.66 3.85
N THR A 102 2.82 -4.41 4.65
CA THR A 102 2.41 -3.96 5.99
C THR A 102 3.64 -3.79 6.89
N ALA A 103 4.61 -4.71 6.82
CA ALA A 103 5.89 -4.65 7.55
C ALA A 103 6.92 -3.66 6.96
N MET A 104 6.75 -3.24 5.71
CA MET A 104 7.63 -2.30 5.02
C MET A 104 7.33 -0.84 5.39
N TYR A 105 8.35 0.00 5.59
CA TYR A 105 8.19 1.44 5.75
C TYR A 105 7.58 2.07 4.48
N PRO A 106 6.69 3.07 4.55
CA PRO A 106 6.02 3.66 3.38
C PRO A 106 6.96 4.56 2.54
N THR A 107 8.03 3.99 1.98
CA THR A 107 9.11 4.74 1.31
C THR A 107 8.65 5.58 0.12
N ASN A 108 7.63 5.11 -0.60
CA ASN A 108 7.08 5.76 -1.80
C ASN A 108 5.72 6.41 -1.53
N ALA A 109 5.30 6.42 -0.26
CA ALA A 109 4.02 6.94 0.21
C ALA A 109 4.22 7.71 1.53
N ILE A 110 5.26 8.53 1.58
CA ILE A 110 5.58 9.38 2.75
C ILE A 110 4.53 10.47 2.97
N ASP A 111 3.66 10.70 1.99
CA ASP A 111 2.48 11.55 2.10
C ASP A 111 1.51 11.11 3.21
N VAL A 112 1.54 9.84 3.62
CA VAL A 112 0.78 9.34 4.77
C VAL A 112 1.04 10.13 6.06
N TYR A 113 2.25 10.67 6.23
CA TYR A 113 2.64 11.45 7.40
C TYR A 113 1.97 12.84 7.43
N ILE A 114 1.91 13.53 6.30
CA ILE A 114 1.19 14.81 6.20
C ILE A 114 -0.32 14.60 6.28
N TYR A 115 -0.86 13.47 5.80
CA TYR A 115 -2.27 13.12 6.01
C TYR A 115 -2.60 12.98 7.49
N ALA A 116 -1.71 12.32 8.24
CA ALA A 116 -1.87 12.18 9.68
C ALA A 116 -1.80 13.55 10.39
N ALA A 117 -0.82 14.39 10.07
CA ALA A 117 -0.69 15.72 10.67
C ALA A 117 -1.91 16.63 10.38
N ARG A 118 -2.40 16.63 9.14
CA ARG A 118 -3.61 17.38 8.76
C ARG A 118 -4.86 16.85 9.44
N SER A 119 -5.01 15.53 9.52
CA SER A 119 -6.13 14.94 10.23
C SER A 119 -6.07 15.27 11.73
N ARG A 120 -4.87 15.38 12.32
CA ARG A 120 -4.70 15.82 13.72
C ARG A 120 -5.16 17.25 13.98
N LEU A 121 -5.05 18.16 13.01
CA LEU A 121 -5.68 19.49 13.10
C LEU A 121 -7.17 19.38 13.40
N PHE A 122 -7.84 18.46 12.71
CA PHE A 122 -9.25 18.20 12.92
C PHE A 122 -9.55 17.46 14.23
N THR A 123 -8.83 16.37 14.52
CA THR A 123 -9.16 15.50 15.66
C THR A 123 -8.74 16.05 17.02
N TYR A 124 -7.67 16.84 17.08
CA TYR A 124 -7.14 17.37 18.34
C TYR A 124 -7.48 18.85 18.55
N TYR A 125 -7.41 19.66 17.50
CA TYR A 125 -7.67 21.11 17.58
C TYR A 125 -9.07 21.51 17.13
N GLY A 126 -9.85 20.61 16.54
CA GLY A 126 -11.18 20.94 15.98
C GLY A 126 -11.11 21.84 14.74
N GLU A 127 -9.94 22.00 14.15
CA GLU A 127 -9.68 22.88 13.02
C GLU A 127 -10.08 22.23 11.70
N ASN A 128 -10.47 23.04 10.71
CA ASN A 128 -10.70 22.54 9.36
C ASN A 128 -9.35 22.39 8.63
N PRO A 129 -8.91 21.18 8.24
CA PRO A 129 -7.61 20.99 7.60
C PRO A 129 -7.51 21.62 6.19
N ASN A 130 -8.63 22.02 5.60
CA ASN A 130 -8.68 22.78 4.35
C ASN A 130 -8.56 24.30 4.57
N ALA A 131 -8.60 24.76 5.82
CA ALA A 131 -8.50 26.18 6.19
C ALA A 131 -7.41 26.47 7.25
N ALA A 132 -6.82 25.44 7.84
CA ALA A 132 -5.73 25.54 8.81
C ALA A 132 -4.46 24.83 8.30
N GLN A 133 -3.30 25.42 8.62
CA GLN A 133 -1.98 24.92 8.23
C GLN A 133 -1.31 24.21 9.43
N PRO A 134 -0.65 23.05 9.23
CA PRO A 134 0.10 22.37 10.30
C PRO A 134 1.17 23.24 10.98
N ILE A 135 1.80 24.17 10.24
CA ILE A 135 2.90 24.99 10.75
C ILE A 135 2.52 25.87 11.95
N VAL A 136 1.23 26.20 12.10
CA VAL A 136 0.72 27.00 13.23
C VAL A 136 1.01 26.34 14.59
N TYR A 137 1.07 25.01 14.62
CA TYR A 137 1.29 24.21 15.82
C TYR A 137 2.69 23.54 15.84
N TRP A 138 3.62 23.97 14.99
CA TRP A 138 4.91 23.31 14.79
C TRP A 138 5.79 23.22 16.05
N ASP A 139 5.76 24.27 16.88
CA ASP A 139 6.58 24.37 18.09
C ASP A 139 5.87 23.79 19.33
N SER A 140 4.54 23.79 19.34
CA SER A 140 3.72 23.29 20.46
C SER A 140 3.40 21.81 20.35
N ASP A 141 3.38 21.25 19.13
CA ASP A 141 2.98 19.88 18.85
C ASP A 141 4.02 19.15 18.00
N PRO A 142 4.83 18.25 18.60
CA PRO A 142 5.83 17.48 17.87
C PRO A 142 5.25 16.68 16.69
N TYR A 143 3.97 16.31 16.76
CA TYR A 143 3.28 15.58 15.69
C TYR A 143 3.22 16.38 14.39
N MET A 144 3.18 17.71 14.46
CA MET A 144 3.14 18.56 13.27
C MET A 144 4.42 18.51 12.44
N ARG A 145 5.53 18.04 13.03
CA ARG A 145 6.81 17.88 12.30
C ARG A 145 6.73 16.80 11.22
N PHE A 146 5.77 15.89 11.31
CA PHE A 146 5.47 14.89 10.29
C PHE A 146 4.81 15.47 9.03
N ALA A 147 4.36 16.73 9.07
CA ALA A 147 3.93 17.47 7.89
C ALA A 147 5.09 17.75 6.91
N SER A 148 6.34 17.57 7.33
CA SER A 148 7.53 18.04 6.62
C SER A 148 7.56 19.57 6.48
N ARG A 149 8.76 20.16 6.37
CA ARG A 149 8.86 21.62 6.19
C ARG A 149 8.30 22.12 4.85
N GLU A 150 8.24 21.24 3.85
CA GLU A 150 7.78 21.59 2.50
C GLU A 150 6.24 21.73 2.44
N TRP A 151 5.52 21.03 3.32
CA TRP A 151 4.05 20.98 3.27
C TRP A 151 3.35 21.53 4.51
N ALA A 152 4.09 21.89 5.56
CA ALA A 152 3.51 22.38 6.81
C ALA A 152 2.81 23.74 6.66
N ASP A 153 3.24 24.58 5.73
CA ASP A 153 2.64 25.88 5.41
C ASP A 153 1.58 25.80 4.31
N ASN A 154 1.22 24.58 3.86
CA ASN A 154 0.21 24.38 2.84
C ASN A 154 -1.11 23.87 3.42
N LEU A 155 -2.20 24.54 3.04
CA LEU A 155 -3.56 24.02 3.24
C LEU A 155 -3.71 22.65 2.55
N SER A 156 -4.61 21.82 3.07
CA SER A 156 -4.93 20.54 2.41
C SER A 156 -5.45 20.77 0.99
N PRO A 157 -4.81 20.19 -0.04
CA PRO A 157 -5.36 20.17 -1.40
C PRO A 157 -6.40 19.04 -1.58
N TYR A 158 -6.55 18.16 -0.59
CA TYR A 158 -7.47 17.01 -0.63
C TYR A 158 -8.86 17.38 -0.11
N GLY A 159 -9.89 16.81 -0.73
CA GLY A 159 -11.27 17.01 -0.32
C GLY A 159 -11.56 16.54 1.12
N PRO A 160 -12.63 17.08 1.75
CA PRO A 160 -12.92 16.86 3.17
C PRO A 160 -13.15 15.40 3.55
N VAL A 161 -13.63 14.57 2.61
CA VAL A 161 -13.84 13.12 2.82
C VAL A 161 -12.55 12.43 3.26
N TRP A 162 -11.39 12.82 2.72
CA TRP A 162 -10.13 12.20 3.10
C TRP A 162 -9.80 12.41 4.58
N ASN A 163 -9.96 13.65 5.07
CA ASN A 163 -9.70 13.97 6.48
C ASN A 163 -10.68 13.25 7.42
N GLN A 164 -11.92 13.03 6.99
CA GLN A 164 -12.92 12.25 7.75
C GLN A 164 -12.55 10.76 7.83
N LEU A 165 -12.01 10.19 6.75
CA LEU A 165 -11.52 8.80 6.75
C LEU A 165 -10.24 8.66 7.59
N ALA A 166 -9.37 9.66 7.57
CA ALA A 166 -8.14 9.70 8.35
C ALA A 166 -8.39 9.92 9.86
N ALA A 167 -9.44 10.67 10.22
CA ALA A 167 -9.76 11.07 11.59
C ALA A 167 -9.81 9.91 12.61
N PRO A 168 -10.51 8.79 12.37
CA PRO A 168 -10.50 7.69 13.33
C PRO A 168 -9.09 7.11 13.52
N LEU A 169 -8.26 7.09 12.47
CA LEU A 169 -6.92 6.51 12.49
C LEU A 169 -5.96 7.34 13.34
N THR A 170 -6.03 8.66 13.21
CA THR A 170 -5.21 9.61 13.99
C THR A 170 -5.72 9.78 15.41
N TRP A 171 -7.05 9.76 15.60
CA TRP A 171 -7.65 9.78 16.94
C TRP A 171 -7.28 8.53 17.76
N ILE A 172 -7.36 7.33 17.16
CA ILE A 172 -6.93 6.08 17.82
C ILE A 172 -5.41 6.06 18.03
N GLY A 173 -4.63 6.59 17.08
CA GLY A 173 -3.18 6.66 17.19
C GLY A 173 -2.67 7.63 18.26
N GLY A 174 -3.47 8.65 18.61
CA GLY A 174 -3.13 9.65 19.62
C GLY A 174 -1.85 10.40 19.28
N GLU A 175 -0.83 10.24 20.12
CA GLU A 175 0.49 10.86 19.95
C GLU A 175 1.47 10.01 19.11
N SER A 176 1.14 8.74 18.81
CA SER A 176 2.01 7.87 18.01
C SER A 176 1.67 8.00 16.53
N ILE A 177 2.58 8.60 15.77
CA ILE A 177 2.48 8.65 14.32
C ILE A 177 2.58 7.23 13.75
N GLY A 178 3.38 6.35 14.36
CA GLY A 178 3.49 4.95 13.97
C GLY A 178 2.16 4.22 14.03
N ALA A 179 1.37 4.45 15.08
CA ALA A 179 0.03 3.87 15.23
C ALA A 179 -0.94 4.41 14.16
N ALA A 180 -0.92 5.72 13.88
CA ALA A 180 -1.71 6.29 12.79
C ALA A 180 -1.34 5.69 11.43
N VAL A 181 -0.04 5.53 11.14
CA VAL A 181 0.46 4.91 9.89
C VAL A 181 0.02 3.45 9.78
N ILE A 182 -0.01 2.68 10.87
CA ILE A 182 -0.61 1.33 10.89
C ILE A 182 -2.10 1.41 10.50
N GLY A 183 -2.84 2.36 11.06
CA GLY A 183 -4.23 2.62 10.67
C GLY A 183 -4.39 2.85 9.17
N PHE A 184 -3.54 3.71 8.58
CA PHE A 184 -3.56 3.96 7.14
C PHE A 184 -3.20 2.71 6.31
N LYS A 185 -2.25 1.90 6.77
CA LYS A 185 -1.90 0.62 6.12
C LYS A 185 -3.07 -0.38 6.16
N LEU A 186 -3.79 -0.47 7.28
CA LEU A 186 -4.98 -1.32 7.37
C LEU A 186 -6.11 -0.81 6.48
N MET A 187 -6.32 0.51 6.45
CA MET A 187 -7.29 1.14 5.56
C MET A 187 -6.97 0.87 4.07
N SER A 188 -5.69 0.86 3.69
CA SER A 188 -5.30 0.55 2.30
C SER A 188 -5.55 -0.92 1.93
N VAL A 189 -5.32 -1.86 2.85
CA VAL A 189 -5.67 -3.28 2.66
C VAL A 189 -7.17 -3.45 2.48
N VAL A 190 -7.98 -2.84 3.35
CA VAL A 190 -9.45 -2.88 3.25
C VAL A 190 -9.93 -2.27 1.93
N SER A 191 -9.36 -1.12 1.55
CA SER A 191 -9.68 -0.45 0.29
C SER A 191 -9.34 -1.32 -0.92
N ALA A 192 -8.20 -2.01 -0.91
CA ALA A 192 -7.81 -2.91 -1.98
C ALA A 192 -8.78 -4.10 -2.13
N ILE A 193 -9.21 -4.69 -1.01
CA ILE A 193 -10.21 -5.77 -1.02
C ILE A 193 -11.54 -5.24 -1.57
N ALA A 194 -11.99 -4.06 -1.13
CA ALA A 194 -13.22 -3.43 -1.61
C ALA A 194 -13.15 -3.16 -3.13
N ILE A 195 -12.03 -2.62 -3.63
CA ILE A 195 -11.80 -2.39 -5.06
C ILE A 195 -11.88 -3.70 -5.84
N ALA A 196 -11.18 -4.75 -5.38
CA ALA A 196 -11.22 -6.06 -6.04
C ALA A 196 -12.65 -6.62 -6.09
N TRP A 197 -13.41 -6.48 -5.00
CA TRP A 197 -14.79 -6.90 -4.93
C TRP A 197 -15.70 -6.09 -5.87
N PHE A 198 -15.57 -4.77 -5.90
CA PHE A 198 -16.35 -3.92 -6.82
C PHE A 198 -16.06 -4.23 -8.28
N ILE A 199 -14.79 -4.44 -8.65
CA ILE A 199 -14.42 -4.85 -10.00
C ILE A 199 -15.09 -6.20 -10.34
N TYR A 200 -15.02 -7.18 -9.44
CA TYR A 200 -15.68 -8.47 -9.63
C TYR A 200 -17.19 -8.31 -9.81
N ALA A 201 -17.87 -7.55 -8.94
CA ALA A 201 -19.30 -7.31 -9.00
C ALA A 201 -19.72 -6.65 -10.32
N ILE A 202 -18.98 -5.63 -10.77
CA ILE A 202 -19.22 -4.95 -12.05
C ILE A 202 -19.04 -5.91 -13.23
N VAL A 203 -17.99 -6.75 -13.22
CA VAL A 203 -17.75 -7.72 -14.29
C VAL A 203 -18.86 -8.76 -14.35
N CYS A 204 -19.32 -9.27 -13.20
CA CYS A 204 -20.43 -10.22 -13.15
C CYS A 204 -21.76 -9.62 -13.63
N GLU A 205 -22.01 -8.33 -13.36
CA GLU A 205 -23.21 -7.64 -13.83
C GLU A 205 -23.15 -7.38 -15.35
N CYS A 206 -21.99 -6.97 -15.88
CA CYS A 206 -21.82 -6.67 -17.30
C CYS A 206 -21.70 -7.92 -18.19
N TYR A 207 -21.24 -9.05 -17.63
CA TYR A 207 -21.00 -10.31 -18.33
C TYR A 207 -21.55 -11.51 -17.52
N PRO A 208 -22.88 -11.67 -17.46
CA PRO A 208 -23.54 -12.73 -16.70
C PRO A 208 -23.27 -14.15 -17.23
#